data_AF-A0A372F3G1-F1
#
_entry.id   AF-A0A372F3G1-F1
#
_cell.length_a   1.000
_cell.length_b   1.000
_cell.length_c   1.000
_cell.angle_alpha   90.00
_cell.angle_beta   90.00
_cell.angle_gamma   90.00
#
_symmetry.space_group_name_H-M   'P 1'
#
loop_
_entity.id
_entity.type
_entity.pdbx_description
1 polymer ?
#
loop_
_entity_poly.entity_id
_entity_poly.type
_entity_poly.pdbx_seq_one_letter_code
_entity_poly.pdbx_strand_id
1 'polypeptide(L)' 'MKMLDYVKVILEKVSFESSLFEKELKKSLKLLSFREVRELRKWCYDKFGSIYRGILNKTFHRAQLSV' A
#
# COMPACT_ATOMS: atom_id res chain seq x y z
N MET A 1 -14.92 11.79 -2.87
CA MET A 1 -13.57 11.34 -2.47
C MET A 1 -13.33 9.96 -3.08
N LYS A 2 -12.16 9.73 -3.70
CA LYS A 2 -11.82 8.42 -4.30
C LYS A 2 -11.28 7.49 -3.21
N MET A 3 -11.51 6.19 -3.35
CA MET A 3 -11.08 5.19 -2.35
C MET A 3 -9.56 5.21 -2.14
N LEU A 4 -8.80 5.53 -3.18
CA LEU A 4 -7.34 5.72 -3.11
C LEU A 4 -6.91 6.80 -2.11
N ASP A 5 -7.58 7.96 -2.04
CA ASP A 5 -7.19 9.05 -1.14
C ASP A 5 -7.46 8.69 0.33
N TYR A 6 -8.57 7.99 0.58
CA TYR A 6 -8.87 7.44 1.90
C TYR A 6 -7.80 6.43 2.35
N VAL A 7 -7.39 5.53 1.46
CA VAL A 7 -6.31 4.57 1.72
C VAL A 7 -4.99 5.28 2.05
N LYS A 8 -4.60 6.31 1.30
CA LYS A 8 -3.37 7.06 1.58
C LYS A 8 -3.38 7.65 2.99
N VAL A 9 -4.48 8.28 3.40
CA VAL A 9 -4.63 8.84 4.75
C VAL A 9 -4.51 7.76 5.83
N ILE A 10 -5.11 6.58 5.63
CA ILE A 10 -4.94 5.47 6.59
C ILE A 10 -3.49 5.04 6.66
N LEU A 11 -2.85 4.80 5.52
CA LEU A 11 -1.47 4.33 5.47
C LEU A 11 -0.50 5.29 6.15
N GLU A 12 -0.70 6.60 6.01
CA GLU A 12 0.06 7.60 6.77
C GLU A 12 -0.20 7.53 8.26
N LYS A 13 -1.47 7.38 8.66
CA LYS A 13 -1.81 7.30 10.09
C LYS A 13 -1.25 6.05 10.75
N VAL A 14 -1.09 4.96 10.02
CA VAL A 14 -0.55 3.70 10.56
C VAL A 14 0.93 3.47 10.27
N SER A 15 1.60 4.38 9.55
CA SER A 15 3.01 4.22 9.17
C SER A 15 4.00 4.40 10.33
N PHE A 16 3.54 4.56 11.57
CA PHE A 16 4.40 4.53 12.75
C PHE A 16 4.72 3.09 13.21
N GLU A 17 3.95 2.11 12.77
CA GLU A 17 4.02 0.70 13.20
C GLU A 17 4.10 -0.20 11.97
N SER A 18 5.23 -0.89 11.78
CA SER A 18 5.51 -1.68 10.57
C SER A 18 4.49 -2.80 10.34
N SER A 19 4.08 -3.47 11.42
CA SER A 19 3.07 -4.54 11.39
C SER A 19 1.68 -4.03 11.01
N LEU A 20 1.31 -2.85 11.52
CA LEU A 20 0.03 -2.22 11.20
C LEU A 20 0.01 -1.69 9.77
N PHE A 21 1.10 -1.06 9.33
CA PHE A 21 1.29 -0.63 7.95
C PHE A 21 1.15 -1.80 6.96
N GLU A 22 1.82 -2.93 7.20
CA GLU A 22 1.71 -4.12 6.33
C GLU A 22 0.26 -4.65 6.27
N LYS A 23 -0.46 -4.65 7.40
CA LYS A 23 -1.86 -5.10 7.47
C LYS A 23 -2.79 -4.21 6.65
N GLU A 24 -2.74 -2.90 6.87
CA GLU A 24 -3.60 -1.96 6.15
C GLU A 24 -3.23 -1.85 4.67
N LEU A 25 -1.95 -1.96 4.32
CA LEU A 25 -1.51 -2.02 2.92
C LEU A 25 -2.12 -3.23 2.20
N LYS A 26 -2.08 -4.42 2.80
CA LYS A 26 -2.70 -5.62 2.22
C LYS A 26 -4.22 -5.49 2.09
N LYS A 27 -4.88 -4.86 3.06
CA LYS A 27 -6.32 -4.59 3.00
C LYS A 27 -6.67 -3.65 1.86
N SER A 28 -5.88 -2.59 1.70
CA SER A 28 -6.03 -1.60 0.64
C SER A 28 -5.91 -2.22 -0.76
N LEU A 29 -5.01 -3.18 -0.95
CA LEU A 29 -4.86 -3.89 -2.22
C LEU A 29 -6.11 -4.68 -2.65
N LYS A 30 -6.91 -5.16 -1.70
CA LYS A 30 -8.18 -5.86 -1.99
C LYS A 30 -9.33 -4.91 -2.27
N LEU A 31 -9.19 -3.67 -1.81
CA LEU A 31 -10.24 -2.64 -1.84
C LEU A 31 -10.19 -1.79 -3.11
N LEU A 32 -8.99 -1.64 -3.67
CA LEU A 32 -8.71 -0.76 -4.80
C LEU A 32 -8.76 -1.51 -6.14
N SER A 33 -9.18 -0.81 -7.18
CA SER A 33 -9.09 -1.31 -8.55
C SER A 33 -7.62 -1.42 -9.00
N PHE A 34 -7.35 -2.22 -10.05
CA PHE A 34 -5.99 -2.38 -10.59
C PHE A 34 -5.31 -1.04 -10.91
N ARG A 35 -6.07 -0.08 -11.47
CA ARG A 35 -5.56 1.25 -11.80
C ARG A 35 -5.14 2.01 -10.54
N GLU A 36 -5.97 1.99 -9.50
CA GLU A 36 -5.67 2.62 -8.22
C GLU A 36 -4.52 1.92 -7.49
N VAL A 37 -4.41 0.58 -7.57
CA VAL A 37 -3.28 -0.17 -7.00
C VAL A 37 -1.96 0.26 -7.64
N ARG A 38 -1.93 0.50 -8.97
CA ARG A 38 -0.73 1.02 -9.63
C ARG A 38 -0.34 2.41 -9.11
N GLU A 39 -1.31 3.29 -8.91
CA GLU A 39 -1.07 4.62 -8.35
C GLU A 39 -0.62 4.55 -6.89
N LEU A 40 -1.28 3.70 -6.08
CA LEU A 40 -0.93 3.44 -4.69
C LEU A 40 0.51 2.91 -4.59
N ARG A 41 0.89 1.99 -5.47
CA ARG A 41 2.25 1.44 -5.52
C ARG A 41 3.26 2.56 -5.69
N LYS A 42 3.12 3.38 -6.74
CA LYS A 42 4.06 4.48 -6.99
C LYS A 42 4.19 5.38 -5.77
N TRP A 43 3.06 5.76 -5.16
CA TRP A 43 3.04 6.63 -4.00
C TRP A 43 3.68 5.98 -2.75
N CYS A 44 3.45 4.69 -2.51
CA CYS A 44 4.05 4.00 -1.35
C CYS A 44 5.58 3.89 -1.48
N TYR A 45 6.10 3.63 -2.67
CA TYR A 45 7.56 3.57 -2.88
C TYR A 45 8.21 4.96 -2.77
N ASP A 46 7.54 6.01 -3.22
CA ASP A 46 8.02 7.39 -3.08
C ASP A 46 8.07 7.82 -1.61
N LYS A 47 6.99 7.60 -0.86
CA LYS A 47 6.86 8.08 0.52
C LYS A 47 7.51 7.18 1.57
N PHE A 48 7.40 5.87 1.40
CA PHE A 48 7.81 4.88 2.40
C PHE A 48 8.94 3.97 1.92
N GLY A 49 9.49 4.18 0.71
CA GLY A 49 10.52 3.32 0.14
C GLY A 49 11.85 3.32 0.90
N SER A 50 12.12 4.34 1.71
CA SER A 50 13.31 4.40 2.57
C SER A 50 13.17 3.55 3.84
N ILE A 51 11.96 3.42 4.38
CA ILE A 51 11.70 2.77 5.69
C ILE A 51 11.13 1.37 5.51
N TYR A 52 10.20 1.19 4.57
CA TYR A 52 9.39 -0.01 4.41
C TYR A 52 9.64 -0.78 3.11
N ARG A 53 10.80 -0.57 2.45
CA ARG A 53 11.14 -1.21 1.17
C ARG A 53 10.88 -2.72 1.15
N GLY A 54 11.26 -3.44 2.21
CA GLY A 54 11.05 -4.89 2.32
C GLY A 54 9.56 -5.26 2.35
N ILE A 55 8.75 -4.53 3.11
CA ILE A 55 7.30 -4.72 3.20
C ILE A 55 6.63 -4.41 1.86
N LEU A 56 7.03 -3.31 1.21
CA LEU A 56 6.49 -2.92 -0.09
C LEU A 56 6.80 -3.98 -1.16
N ASN A 57 8.05 -4.43 -1.25
CA ASN A 57 8.46 -5.47 -2.19
C ASN A 57 7.63 -6.75 -1.98
N LYS A 58 7.55 -7.24 -0.74
CA LYS A 58 6.79 -8.46 -0.39
C LYS A 58 5.30 -8.32 -0.73
N THR A 59 4.71 -7.16 -0.43
CA THR A 59 3.26 -6.96 -0.51
C THR A 59 2.81 -6.73 -1.96
N PHE A 60 3.51 -5.89 -2.71
CA PHE A 60 3.19 -5.64 -4.11
C PHE A 60 3.60 -6.77 -5.06
N HIS A 61 4.62 -7.58 -4.71
CA HIS A 61 4.98 -8.76 -5.49
C HIS A 61 3.88 -9.83 -5.40
N ARG A 62 3.33 -10.10 -4.21
CA ARG A 62 2.23 -11.05 -4.03
C ARG A 62 0.94 -10.59 -4.71
N ALA A 63 0.69 -9.28 -4.79
CA ALA A 63 -0.49 -8.72 -5.45
C ALA A 63 -0.52 -8.95 -6.98
N GLN A 64 0.63 -9.23 -7.61
CA GLN A 64 0.71 -9.58 -9.04
C GLN A 64 0.42 -11.07 -9.33
N LEU A 65 0.46 -11.95 -8.32
CA LEU A 65 0.31 -13.40 -8.48
C LEU A 65 -1.14 -13.89 -8.34
N SER A 66 -2.12 -12.98 -8.30
CA SER A 66 -3.55 -13.31 -8.18
C SER A 66 -4.33 -13.13 -9.49
N VAL A 67 -3.63 -13.09 -10.63
CA VAL A 67 -4.22 -13.20 -11.98
C VAL A 67 -3.85 -14.55 -12.55
#